data_AF-A0A3B8ZDD0-F1
#
_entry.id   AF-A0A3B8ZDD0-F1
#
_cell.length_a   1.000
_cell.length_b   1.000
_cell.length_c   1.000
_cell.angle_alpha   90.00
_cell.angle_beta   90.00
_cell.angle_gamma   90.00
#
_symmetry.space_group_name_H-M   'P 1'
#
loop_
_entity.id
_entity.type
_entity.pdbx_description
1 polymer ?
#
loop_
_entity_poly.entity_id
_entity_poly.type
_entity_poly.pdbx_seq_one_letter_code
_entity_poly.pdbx_strand_id
1 'polypeptide(L)'
;MTHSLSVREARKIVLYSQCLDNRRHFGSGTDGTLEAIEHLGYVQLDTLSVVERAHHHTLWNRLGKFQPLHIDQLQREGQIFEHWAHALALLPMKDYRYSLPMMNR
;
A
#
# COMPACT_ATOMS: atom_id res chain seq x y z
N MET A 1 25.03 5.04 22.23
CA MET A 1 25.09 6.34 21.53
C MET A 1 23.70 6.64 21.02
N THR A 2 23.17 7.84 21.28
CA THR A 2 21.85 8.24 20.80
C THR A 2 22.04 9.04 19.51
N HIS A 3 21.57 8.50 18.39
CA HIS A 3 21.57 9.24 17.12
C HIS A 3 20.43 10.26 17.15
N SER A 4 20.74 11.54 16.92
CA SER A 4 19.73 12.60 16.78
C SER A 4 19.52 12.91 15.30
N LEU A 5 18.27 13.18 14.93
CA LEU A 5 17.86 13.60 13.59
C LEU A 5 17.24 14.99 13.67
N SER A 6 17.61 15.87 12.76
CA SER A 6 16.86 17.10 12.52
C SER A 6 15.47 16.79 11.96
N VAL A 7 14.53 17.72 12.10
CA VAL A 7 13.20 17.62 11.50
C VAL A 7 13.26 17.41 9.98
N ARG A 8 14.26 18.01 9.31
CA ARG A 8 14.44 17.87 7.85
C ARG A 8 14.89 16.46 7.48
N GLU A 9 15.80 15.88 8.23
CA GLU A 9 16.26 14.50 8.02
C GLU A 9 15.15 13.50 8.31
N ALA A 10 14.38 13.68 9.40
CA ALA A 10 13.24 12.85 9.72
C ALA A 10 12.18 12.87 8.60
N ARG A 11 11.82 14.05 8.07
CA ARG A 11 10.88 14.18 6.93
C ARG A 11 11.40 13.46 5.69
N LYS A 12 12.69 13.60 5.39
CA LYS A 12 13.33 12.93 4.26
C LYS A 12 13.17 11.43 4.41
N ILE A 13 13.53 10.87 5.56
CA ILE A 13 13.42 9.42 5.86
C ILE A 13 11.98 8.94 5.64
N VAL A 14 10.98 9.66 6.15
CA VAL A 14 9.57 9.27 5.98
C VAL A 14 9.14 9.29 4.50
N LEU A 15 9.56 10.28 3.71
CA LEU A 15 9.23 10.32 2.28
C LEU A 15 9.88 9.17 1.50
N TYR A 16 11.13 8.84 1.82
CA TYR A 16 11.84 7.72 1.20
C TYR A 16 11.23 6.37 1.61
N SER A 17 10.91 6.17 2.89
CA SER A 17 10.30 4.91 3.34
C SER A 17 8.92 4.68 2.73
N GLN A 18 8.24 5.74 2.31
CA GLN A 18 6.95 5.69 1.63
C GLN A 18 7.06 5.59 0.11
N CYS A 19 8.28 5.60 -0.45
CA CYS A 19 8.53 5.58 -1.90
C CYS A 19 7.83 6.72 -2.65
N LEU A 20 7.82 7.93 -2.08
CA LEU A 20 7.15 9.11 -2.67
C LEU A 20 8.11 10.07 -3.38
N ASP A 21 9.41 9.82 -3.33
CA ASP A 21 10.44 10.60 -4.02
C ASP A 21 10.58 10.25 -5.52
N ASN A 22 10.05 9.09 -5.96
CA ASN A 22 10.08 8.65 -7.36
C ASN A 22 8.91 7.68 -7.68
N ARG A 23 8.35 7.75 -8.89
CA ARG A 23 7.25 6.86 -9.35
C ARG A 23 7.70 5.55 -10.01
N ARG A 24 8.96 5.19 -9.80
CA ARG A 24 9.63 4.02 -10.39
C ARG A 24 10.30 3.15 -9.33
N HIS A 25 9.89 3.30 -8.07
CA HIS A 25 10.39 2.45 -6.97
C HIS A 25 9.95 1.00 -7.13
N PHE A 26 8.75 0.82 -7.66
CA PHE A 26 8.21 -0.49 -7.99
C PHE A 26 8.28 -0.72 -9.49
N GLY A 27 8.13 -1.98 -9.89
CA GLY A 27 7.96 -2.35 -11.29
C GLY A 27 6.72 -1.73 -11.94
N SER A 28 6.19 -2.41 -12.96
CA SER A 28 4.96 -1.99 -13.64
C SER A 28 3.96 -3.12 -13.68
N GLY A 29 2.70 -2.79 -14.02
CA GLY A 29 1.66 -3.81 -14.12
C GLY A 29 1.24 -4.35 -12.76
N THR A 30 0.68 -5.55 -12.77
CA THR A 30 0.16 -6.26 -11.60
C THR A 30 1.26 -6.57 -10.58
N ASP A 31 2.43 -7.03 -11.04
CA ASP A 31 3.57 -7.36 -10.16
C ASP A 31 4.07 -6.15 -9.36
N GLY A 32 4.26 -5.01 -10.05
CA GLY A 32 4.63 -3.77 -9.36
C GLY A 32 3.57 -3.31 -8.36
N THR A 33 2.28 -3.48 -8.68
CA THR A 33 1.19 -3.15 -7.74
C THR A 33 1.29 -4.04 -6.49
N LEU A 34 1.58 -5.33 -6.66
CA LEU A 34 1.78 -6.25 -5.53
C LEU A 34 2.97 -5.82 -4.67
N GLU A 35 4.13 -5.56 -5.28
CA GLU A 35 5.33 -5.07 -4.58
C GLU A 35 5.03 -3.81 -3.75
N ALA A 36 4.21 -2.90 -4.29
CA ALA A 36 3.85 -1.67 -3.60
C ALA A 36 2.91 -1.91 -2.42
N ILE A 37 1.88 -2.76 -2.58
CA ILE A 37 0.98 -3.13 -1.48
C ILE A 37 1.76 -3.84 -0.38
N GLU A 38 2.67 -4.75 -0.77
CA GLU A 38 3.54 -5.47 0.14
C GLU A 38 4.53 -4.56 0.90
N HIS A 39 5.09 -3.56 0.23
CA HIS A 39 5.98 -2.57 0.85
C HIS A 39 5.24 -1.68 1.84
N LEU A 40 4.03 -1.24 1.49
CA LEU A 40 3.22 -0.41 2.36
C LEU A 40 2.62 -1.21 3.53
N GLY A 41 2.37 -2.51 3.35
CA GLY A 41 1.76 -3.42 4.32
C GLY A 41 0.29 -3.11 4.63
N TYR A 42 -0.22 -1.95 4.23
CA TYR A 42 -1.57 -1.48 4.48
C TYR A 42 -1.95 -0.38 3.47
N VAL A 43 -3.02 -0.60 2.71
CA VAL A 43 -3.62 0.45 1.85
C VAL A 43 -5.10 0.59 2.21
N GLN A 44 -5.44 1.71 2.85
CA GLN A 44 -6.82 1.97 3.28
C GLN A 44 -7.77 2.06 2.08
N LEU A 45 -8.84 1.28 2.13
CA LEU A 45 -9.98 1.41 1.22
C LEU A 45 -10.88 2.56 1.68
N ASP A 46 -11.38 3.32 0.71
CA ASP A 46 -12.22 4.49 0.95
C ASP A 46 -13.39 4.46 -0.04
N THR A 47 -14.54 4.93 0.42
CA THR A 47 -15.79 5.01 -0.34
C THR A 47 -15.92 6.31 -1.12
N LEU A 48 -15.12 7.34 -0.81
CA LEU A 48 -15.09 8.60 -1.55
C LEU A 48 -14.52 8.40 -2.96
N SER A 49 -15.29 8.80 -3.97
CA SER A 49 -14.97 8.58 -5.39
C SER A 49 -15.39 9.73 -6.31
N VAL A 50 -15.38 10.98 -5.81
CA VAL A 50 -15.82 12.15 -6.59
C VAL A 50 -14.96 12.36 -7.85
N VAL A 51 -13.65 12.11 -7.75
CA VAL A 51 -12.72 12.13 -8.88
C VAL A 51 -12.27 10.70 -9.18
N GLU A 52 -11.69 10.06 -8.17
CA GLU A 52 -11.26 8.66 -8.17
C GLU A 52 -11.13 8.21 -6.70
N ARG A 53 -11.08 6.90 -6.44
CA ARG A 53 -10.94 6.34 -5.09
C ARG A 53 -9.57 6.67 -4.48
N ALA A 54 -9.54 6.96 -3.17
CA ALA A 54 -8.31 7.36 -2.47
C ALA A 54 -7.17 6.33 -2.59
N HIS A 55 -7.46 5.03 -2.49
CA HIS A 55 -6.46 3.97 -2.63
C HIS A 55 -5.87 3.86 -4.05
N HIS A 56 -6.63 4.23 -5.08
CA HIS A 56 -6.07 4.31 -6.44
C HIS A 56 -5.02 5.42 -6.52
N HIS A 57 -5.27 6.59 -5.92
CA HIS A 57 -4.27 7.65 -5.84
C HIS A 57 -3.02 7.22 -5.05
N THR A 58 -3.19 6.47 -3.96
CA THR A 58 -2.07 5.93 -3.17
C THR A 58 -1.13 5.09 -4.04
N LEU A 59 -1.67 4.19 -4.86
CA LEU A 59 -0.87 3.32 -5.73
C LEU A 59 -0.35 4.08 -6.97
N TRP A 60 -1.18 4.91 -7.60
CA TRP A 60 -0.79 5.70 -8.78
C TRP A 60 0.37 6.67 -8.49
N ASN A 61 0.43 7.25 -7.29
CA ASN A 61 1.54 8.12 -6.89
C ASN A 61 2.88 7.39 -6.74
N ARG A 62 2.89 6.06 -6.70
CA ARG A 62 4.08 5.21 -6.55
C ARG A 62 4.40 4.42 -7.82
N LEU A 63 3.40 4.15 -8.66
CA LEU A 63 3.53 3.38 -9.89
C LEU A 63 3.04 4.17 -11.10
N GLY A 64 3.97 4.50 -11.99
CA GLY A 64 3.68 5.31 -13.18
C GLY A 64 2.65 4.70 -14.17
N LYS A 65 2.39 3.39 -14.12
CA LYS A 65 1.41 2.69 -14.98
C LYS A 65 0.38 1.90 -14.17
N PHE A 66 0.03 2.35 -12.97
CA PHE A 66 -1.03 1.72 -12.18
C PHE A 66 -2.37 1.74 -12.92
N GLN A 67 -3.10 0.62 -12.87
CA GLN A 67 -4.48 0.51 -13.31
C GLN A 67 -5.30 -0.21 -12.22
N PRO A 68 -6.57 0.20 -11.97
CA PRO A 68 -7.44 -0.45 -10.99
C PRO A 68 -7.56 -1.97 -11.18
N LEU A 69 -7.56 -2.44 -12.44
CA LEU A 69 -7.63 -3.87 -12.79
C LEU A 69 -6.50 -4.71 -12.15
N HIS A 70 -5.35 -4.10 -11.82
CA HIS A 70 -4.28 -4.80 -11.10
C HIS A 70 -4.75 -5.26 -9.72
N ILE A 71 -5.55 -4.45 -9.00
CA ILE A 71 -6.12 -4.83 -7.70
C ILE A 71 -7.07 -6.02 -7.90
N ASP A 72 -7.99 -5.92 -8.86
CA ASP A 72 -8.95 -6.99 -9.16
C ASP A 72 -8.27 -8.32 -9.52
N GLN A 73 -7.15 -8.26 -10.26
CA GLN A 73 -6.35 -9.43 -10.60
C GLN A 73 -5.69 -10.02 -9.35
N LEU A 74 -5.02 -9.21 -8.53
CA LEU A 74 -4.36 -9.68 -7.31
C LEU A 74 -5.32 -10.30 -6.29
N GLN A 75 -6.55 -9.75 -6.17
CA GLN A 75 -7.58 -10.34 -5.33
C GLN A 75 -8.03 -11.70 -5.86
N ARG A 76 -8.28 -11.82 -7.18
CA ARG A 76 -8.66 -13.10 -7.81
C ARG A 76 -7.57 -14.15 -7.68
N GLU A 77 -6.31 -13.75 -7.75
CA GLU A 77 -5.15 -14.64 -7.58
C GLU A 77 -4.80 -14.91 -6.10
N GLY A 78 -5.55 -14.32 -5.16
CA GLY A 78 -5.32 -14.49 -3.73
C GLY A 78 -3.98 -13.91 -3.24
N GLN A 79 -3.39 -12.96 -3.97
CA GLN A 79 -2.14 -12.30 -3.59
C GLN A 79 -2.37 -11.17 -2.58
N ILE A 80 -3.58 -10.60 -2.56
CA ILE A 80 -4.01 -9.59 -1.58
C ILE A 80 -5.42 -9.93 -1.09
N PHE A 81 -5.80 -9.39 0.07
CA PHE A 81 -7.13 -9.57 0.63
C PHE A 81 -7.65 -8.28 1.28
N GLU A 82 -8.97 -8.19 1.44
CA GLU A 82 -9.61 -7.11 2.16
C GLU A 82 -9.91 -7.52 3.59
N HIS A 83 -9.58 -6.66 4.55
CA HIS A 83 -9.93 -6.89 5.94
C HIS A 83 -10.05 -5.57 6.71
N TRP A 84 -10.83 -5.61 7.79
CA TRP A 84 -10.91 -4.54 8.77
C TRP A 84 -9.72 -4.62 9.73
N ALA A 85 -8.71 -3.77 9.51
CA ALA A 85 -7.63 -3.56 10.46
C ALA A 85 -7.91 -2.27 11.26
N HIS A 86 -7.06 -1.23 11.14
CA HIS A 86 -7.41 0.09 11.69
C HIS A 86 -8.65 0.68 10.99
N ALA A 87 -8.77 0.46 9.68
CA ALA A 87 -9.96 0.66 8.86
C ALA A 87 -10.03 -0.48 7.82
N LEU A 88 -11.05 -0.47 6.97
CA LEU A 88 -11.10 -1.37 5.82
C LEU A 88 -9.88 -1.11 4.91
N ALA A 89 -9.14 -2.15 4.56
CA ALA A 89 -7.90 -2.01 3.80
C ALA A 89 -7.61 -3.22 2.90
N LEU A 90 -6.81 -2.97 1.87
CA LEU A 90 -6.09 -3.98 1.10
C LEU A 90 -4.82 -4.35 1.86
N LEU A 91 -4.66 -5.64 2.13
CA LEU A 91 -3.53 -6.22 2.85
C LEU A 91 -2.86 -7.30 1.99
N PRO A 92 -1.54 -7.47 2.07
CA PRO A 92 -0.84 -8.50 1.32
C PRO A 92 -1.10 -9.88 1.91
N MET A 93 -1.36 -10.89 1.08
CA MET A 93 -1.69 -12.24 1.54
C MET A 93 -0.58 -12.87 2.39
N LYS A 94 0.70 -12.53 2.13
CA LYS A 94 1.83 -13.00 2.96
C LYS A 94 1.72 -12.64 4.44
N ASP A 95 0.95 -11.60 4.77
CA ASP A 95 0.71 -11.11 6.13
C ASP A 95 -0.62 -11.58 6.73
N TYR A 96 -1.39 -12.41 6.02
CA TYR A 96 -2.71 -12.89 6.45
C TYR A 96 -2.73 -13.46 7.88
N ARG A 97 -1.68 -14.18 8.27
CA ARG A 97 -1.55 -14.77 9.62
C ARG A 97 -1.62 -13.75 10.75
N TYR A 98 -1.26 -12.50 10.49
CA TYR A 98 -1.33 -11.42 11.48
C TYR A 98 -2.74 -10.83 11.64
N SER A 99 -3.61 -11.04 10.65
CA SER A 99 -5.02 -10.62 10.70
C SER A 99 -5.92 -11.62 11.42
N LEU A 100 -5.54 -12.90 11.49
CA LEU A 100 -6.31 -13.96 12.15
C LEU A 100 -6.79 -13.62 13.57
N PRO A 101 -5.98 -13.03 14.47
CA PRO A 101 -6.44 -12.69 15.82
C PRO A 101 -7.52 -11.60 15.86
N MET A 102 -7.63 -10.78 14.81
CA MET A 102 -8.66 -9.75 14.69
C MET A 102 -9.95 -10.31 14.06
N MET A 103 -9.83 -11.31 13.18
CA MET A 103 -10.97 -11.99 12.55
C MET A 103 -11.75 -12.90 13.50
N ASN A 104 -11.09 -13.45 14.52
CA ASN A 104 -11.67 -14.39 15.47
C ASN A 104 -12.26 -13.73 16.75
N ARG A 105 -12.45 -12.40 16.72
CA ARG A 105 -13.11 -11.65 17.80
C ARG A 105 -14.56 -11.36 17.42
#